data_AF-A0A1J4V0U0-F1
#
_entry.id   AF-A0A1J4V0U0-F1
#
_cell.length_a   1.000
_cell.length_b   1.000
_cell.length_c   1.000
_cell.angle_alpha   90.00
_cell.angle_beta   90.00
_cell.angle_gamma   90.00
#
_symmetry.space_group_name_H-M   'P 1'
#
loop_
_entity.id
_entity.type
_entity.pdbx_description
1 polymer ?
#
loop_
_entity_poly.entity_id
_entity_poly.type
_entity_poly.pdbx_seq_one_letter_code
_entity_poly.pdbx_strand_id
1 'polypeptide(L)'
;MSFIDLFTPITSALPEVKRPAIPPTLKEKLGWTVVILLLFFILGQIYPLGVDSANISRFERLDVLMGSKTGSLITAGIGPIVLASIFLQLAVGAKLISLDLTKDENKRKFQGFQKLLAIALSFFEAGVYVFSNYIPANTASPLLGSIFATQFLIMLQLALGSIILLYFDEVVQKYGIGSGIGLFIAAGVSQSVMVGAFSLAPSATGAPSGLIPQALYYVAGGDIVNAVWSLMPVLFVVVVFAAVVYAEGMKIELPLAYGRARGLGARYPIKFLYVSNIPVILASAVLLNVQLAGMFAANAGMPLLGNYESNQPIDGIAYYTTPLASPLLFPGGYASYVQYLAQPQELLHILFYGLALIALCVIFGWFWIESTGMGAGDIAKQLERAGLQIPGFRQDSRITQKILERYIPIITILGSIFVGVLAWFADITGALGTGTGILLTVGILYKMYEDLAQQQLFEMYPQLKNFVG
;
A
#
# COMPACT_ATOMS: atom_id res chain seq x y z
N MET A 1 -5.94 22.51 -26.04
CA MET A 1 -7.08 21.91 -25.32
C MET A 1 -6.56 20.65 -24.67
N SER A 2 -6.49 20.61 -23.34
CA SER A 2 -5.88 19.47 -22.66
C SER A 2 -6.79 18.26 -22.80
N PHE A 3 -6.24 17.05 -22.96
CA PHE A 3 -6.98 15.78 -23.03
C PHE A 3 -7.97 15.62 -21.85
N ILE A 4 -7.68 16.30 -20.74
CA ILE A 4 -8.47 16.35 -19.50
C ILE A 4 -9.72 17.24 -19.64
N ASP A 5 -9.67 18.30 -20.46
CA ASP A 5 -10.83 19.20 -20.65
C ASP A 5 -11.98 18.46 -21.36
N LEU A 6 -11.70 17.40 -22.13
CA LEU A 6 -12.70 16.55 -22.78
C LEU A 6 -13.54 15.74 -21.78
N PHE A 7 -12.98 15.42 -20.61
CA PHE A 7 -13.61 14.62 -19.56
C PHE A 7 -14.27 15.46 -18.45
N THR A 8 -14.12 16.79 -18.50
CA THR A 8 -14.76 17.70 -17.54
C THR A 8 -16.27 17.49 -17.33
N PRO A 9 -17.12 17.25 -18.36
CA PRO A 9 -18.55 17.03 -18.12
C PRO A 9 -18.86 15.74 -17.37
N ILE A 10 -18.04 14.69 -17.55
CA ILE A 10 -18.20 13.42 -16.84
C ILE A 10 -17.71 13.55 -15.40
N THR A 11 -16.60 14.27 -15.19
CA THR A 11 -16.08 14.49 -13.83
C THR A 11 -17.00 15.36 -12.96
N SER A 12 -17.78 16.27 -13.55
CA SER A 12 -18.77 17.07 -12.80
C SER A 12 -20.02 16.30 -12.41
N ALA A 13 -20.29 15.15 -13.06
CA ALA A 13 -21.43 14.28 -12.75
C ALA A 13 -21.11 13.25 -11.65
N LEU A 14 -19.83 13.09 -11.29
CA LEU A 14 -19.43 12.15 -10.24
C LEU A 14 -19.86 12.69 -8.86
N PRO A 15 -20.49 11.86 -8.01
CA PRO A 15 -20.80 12.25 -6.63
C PRO A 15 -19.52 12.64 -5.90
N GLU A 16 -19.52 13.69 -5.09
CA GLU A 16 -18.37 14.07 -4.27
C GLU A 16 -18.80 14.21 -2.80
N VAL A 17 -17.97 13.74 -1.87
CA VAL A 17 -18.21 13.95 -0.45
C VAL A 17 -18.07 15.45 -0.13
N LYS A 18 -19.11 16.10 0.39
CA LYS A 18 -19.05 17.53 0.74
C LYS A 18 -18.01 17.77 1.83
N ARG A 19 -17.19 18.82 1.71
CA ARG A 19 -16.28 19.21 2.79
C ARG A 19 -17.07 19.75 4.00
N PRO A 20 -16.66 19.43 5.25
CA PRO A 20 -17.36 19.92 6.43
C PRO A 20 -17.31 21.45 6.50
N ALA A 21 -18.43 22.08 6.86
CA ALA A 21 -18.55 23.53 6.96
C ALA A 21 -17.82 24.11 8.19
N ILE A 22 -17.67 23.29 9.23
CA ILE A 22 -16.93 23.59 10.45
C ILE A 22 -15.85 22.51 10.56
N PRO A 23 -14.58 22.86 10.85
CA PRO A 23 -13.53 21.85 11.00
C PRO A 23 -13.92 20.90 12.15
N PRO A 24 -14.03 19.59 11.90
CA PRO A 24 -14.44 18.64 12.92
C PRO A 24 -13.40 18.59 14.05
N THR A 25 -13.88 18.39 15.26
CA THR A 25 -13.03 18.21 16.45
C THR A 25 -12.24 16.90 16.34
N LEU A 26 -11.12 16.78 17.04
CA LEU A 26 -10.30 15.56 17.02
C LEU A 26 -11.10 14.31 17.39
N LYS A 27 -12.05 14.43 18.35
CA LYS A 27 -12.94 13.33 18.73
C LYS A 27 -13.87 12.90 17.59
N GLU A 28 -14.45 13.85 16.87
CA GLU A 28 -15.29 13.55 15.70
C GLU A 28 -14.47 12.92 14.57
N LYS A 29 -13.26 13.42 14.32
CA LYS A 29 -12.38 12.83 13.31
C LYS A 29 -11.97 11.40 13.64
N LEU A 30 -11.62 11.14 14.89
CA LEU A 30 -11.35 9.79 15.37
C LEU A 30 -12.60 8.91 15.24
N GLY A 31 -13.77 9.43 15.61
CA GLY A 31 -15.04 8.73 15.47
C GLY A 31 -15.33 8.29 14.03
N TRP A 32 -15.20 9.21 13.06
CA TRP A 32 -15.34 8.88 11.64
C TRP A 32 -14.34 7.84 11.17
N THR A 33 -13.09 7.95 11.59
CA THR A 33 -12.03 7.01 11.23
C THR A 33 -12.34 5.60 11.74
N VAL A 34 -12.81 5.47 12.99
CA VAL A 34 -13.20 4.18 13.57
C VAL A 34 -14.43 3.60 12.89
N VAL A 35 -15.45 4.42 12.61
CA VAL A 35 -16.66 3.96 11.90
C VAL A 35 -16.33 3.39 10.53
N ILE A 36 -15.48 4.07 9.76
CA ILE A 36 -15.07 3.61 8.44
C ILE A 36 -14.27 2.32 8.52
N LEU A 37 -13.38 2.20 9.52
CA LEU A 37 -12.60 0.99 9.75
C LEU A 37 -13.48 -0.21 10.14
N LEU A 38 -14.51 0.00 10.95
CA LEU A 38 -15.51 -1.03 11.25
C LEU A 38 -16.29 -1.47 10.00
N LEU A 39 -16.74 -0.51 9.19
CA LEU A 39 -17.43 -0.81 7.93
C LEU A 39 -16.53 -1.58 6.95
N PHE A 40 -15.24 -1.22 6.88
CA PHE A 40 -14.23 -1.94 6.10
C PHE A 40 -14.12 -3.42 6.53
N PHE A 41 -14.01 -3.70 7.84
CA PHE A 41 -13.97 -5.07 8.33
C PHE A 41 -15.27 -5.85 8.09
N ILE A 42 -16.43 -5.19 8.18
CA ILE A 42 -17.72 -5.81 7.87
C ILE A 42 -17.77 -6.21 6.39
N LEU A 43 -17.38 -5.31 5.47
CA LEU A 43 -17.32 -5.61 4.04
C LEU A 43 -16.36 -6.77 3.73
N GLY A 44 -15.26 -6.87 4.47
CA GLY A 44 -14.32 -8.00 4.39
C GLY A 44 -14.88 -9.35 4.87
N GLN A 45 -16.02 -9.40 5.55
CA GLN A 45 -16.64 -10.67 5.99
C GLN A 45 -17.82 -11.10 5.10
N ILE A 46 -18.36 -10.21 4.28
CA ILE A 46 -19.51 -10.51 3.42
C ILE A 46 -19.00 -11.14 2.12
N TYR A 47 -19.48 -12.35 1.82
CA TYR A 47 -19.22 -13.04 0.56
C TYR A 47 -20.20 -12.56 -0.52
N PRO A 48 -19.76 -12.36 -1.78
CA PRO A 48 -20.65 -12.03 -2.89
C PRO A 48 -21.63 -13.18 -3.18
N LEU A 49 -22.81 -12.83 -3.66
CA LEU A 49 -23.83 -13.82 -4.01
C LEU A 49 -23.42 -14.58 -5.28
N GLY A 50 -23.35 -15.91 -5.21
CA GLY A 50 -23.04 -16.78 -6.36
C GLY A 50 -21.61 -17.33 -6.41
N VAL A 51 -20.78 -17.01 -5.43
CA VAL A 51 -19.42 -17.57 -5.30
C VAL A 51 -19.48 -18.97 -4.67
N ASP A 52 -18.70 -19.92 -5.20
CA ASP A 52 -18.44 -21.18 -4.51
C ASP A 52 -17.37 -20.98 -3.43
N SER A 53 -17.78 -20.97 -2.16
CA SER A 53 -16.88 -20.78 -1.03
C SER A 53 -15.91 -21.94 -0.78
N ALA A 54 -16.10 -23.10 -1.43
CA ALA A 54 -15.29 -24.31 -1.20
C ALA A 54 -14.00 -24.37 -2.05
N ASN A 55 -13.99 -23.70 -3.22
CA ASN A 55 -12.88 -23.78 -4.20
C ASN A 55 -12.06 -22.48 -4.32
N ILE A 56 -12.20 -21.53 -3.39
CA ILE A 56 -11.44 -20.28 -3.43
C ILE A 56 -9.97 -20.58 -3.10
N SER A 57 -9.11 -20.51 -4.10
CA SER A 57 -7.66 -20.51 -3.91
C SER A 57 -7.26 -19.17 -3.25
N ARG A 58 -7.02 -19.22 -1.94
CA ARG A 58 -6.64 -18.03 -1.17
C ARG A 58 -5.20 -17.65 -1.46
N PHE A 59 -4.97 -16.62 -2.27
CA PHE A 59 -3.66 -15.98 -2.35
C PHE A 59 -3.53 -14.98 -1.21
N GLU A 60 -3.02 -15.47 -0.08
CA GLU A 60 -2.89 -14.73 1.17
C GLU A 60 -2.12 -13.40 1.05
N ARG A 61 -1.22 -13.27 0.05
CA ARG A 61 -0.41 -12.05 -0.16
C ARG A 61 -1.16 -10.92 -0.88
N LEU A 62 -2.02 -11.23 -1.85
CA LEU A 62 -2.81 -10.21 -2.56
C LEU A 62 -3.74 -9.48 -1.57
N ASP A 63 -4.34 -10.27 -0.68
CA ASP A 63 -5.21 -9.82 0.41
C ASP A 63 -4.52 -8.79 1.31
N VAL A 64 -3.28 -9.08 1.71
CA VAL A 64 -2.53 -8.26 2.66
C VAL A 64 -2.16 -6.89 2.10
N LEU A 65 -1.62 -6.82 0.88
CA LEU A 65 -1.13 -5.55 0.33
C LEU A 65 -2.26 -4.66 -0.19
N MET A 66 -3.29 -5.26 -0.79
CA MET A 66 -4.42 -4.52 -1.35
C MET A 66 -5.53 -4.25 -0.32
N GLY A 67 -5.31 -4.59 0.96
CA GLY A 67 -6.34 -4.52 1.98
C GLY A 67 -7.61 -5.25 1.54
N SER A 68 -7.45 -6.34 0.77
CA SER A 68 -8.54 -7.14 0.25
C SER A 68 -8.67 -8.42 1.06
N LYS A 69 -9.78 -9.10 0.87
CA LYS A 69 -9.95 -10.47 1.34
C LYS A 69 -10.56 -11.27 0.21
N THR A 70 -9.78 -12.19 -0.36
CA THR A 70 -10.17 -12.97 -1.52
C THR A 70 -11.45 -13.75 -1.21
N GLY A 71 -12.48 -13.52 -2.03
CA GLY A 71 -13.81 -14.10 -1.84
C GLY A 71 -14.81 -13.19 -1.14
N SER A 72 -14.43 -12.00 -0.66
CA SER A 72 -15.37 -11.02 -0.09
C SER A 72 -15.79 -9.95 -1.11
N LEU A 73 -16.72 -9.06 -0.73
CA LEU A 73 -17.08 -7.87 -1.53
C LEU A 73 -15.87 -6.98 -1.84
N ILE A 74 -14.83 -7.01 -1.01
CA ILE A 74 -13.59 -6.23 -1.19
C ILE A 74 -12.47 -7.06 -1.81
N THR A 75 -12.76 -8.06 -2.65
CA THR A 75 -11.70 -8.87 -3.29
C THR A 75 -10.72 -8.04 -4.12
N ALA A 76 -11.20 -7.01 -4.84
CA ALA A 76 -10.32 -6.05 -5.52
C ALA A 76 -9.63 -5.06 -4.57
N GLY A 77 -10.14 -4.91 -3.34
CA GLY A 77 -9.60 -4.03 -2.32
C GLY A 77 -9.39 -2.60 -2.81
N ILE A 78 -8.26 -2.02 -2.40
CA ILE A 78 -7.80 -0.70 -2.87
C ILE A 78 -7.02 -0.75 -4.20
N GLY A 79 -6.86 -1.94 -4.81
CA GLY A 79 -6.07 -2.17 -6.03
C GLY A 79 -6.36 -1.18 -7.16
N PRO A 80 -7.65 -1.01 -7.57
CA PRO A 80 -8.01 -0.08 -8.65
C PRO A 80 -7.68 1.39 -8.34
N ILE A 81 -7.81 1.77 -7.06
CA ILE A 81 -7.58 3.14 -6.58
C ILE A 81 -6.09 3.46 -6.63
N VAL A 82 -5.26 2.52 -6.14
CA VAL A 82 -3.80 2.65 -6.18
C VAL A 82 -3.36 2.69 -7.63
N LEU A 83 -3.77 1.74 -8.47
CA LEU A 83 -3.40 1.68 -9.89
C LEU A 83 -3.74 2.97 -10.64
N ALA A 84 -4.92 3.55 -10.37
CA ALA A 84 -5.31 4.82 -10.95
C ALA A 84 -4.39 5.97 -10.55
N SER A 85 -3.99 5.99 -9.27
CA SER A 85 -3.05 6.96 -8.73
C SER A 85 -1.67 6.80 -9.38
N ILE A 86 -1.15 5.57 -9.50
CA ILE A 86 0.16 5.28 -10.12
C ILE A 86 0.18 5.78 -11.56
N PHE A 87 -0.82 5.39 -12.35
CA PHE A 87 -0.88 5.72 -13.78
C PHE A 87 -0.86 7.24 -13.99
N LEU A 88 -1.66 7.96 -13.21
CA LEU A 88 -1.77 9.40 -13.28
C LEU A 88 -0.49 10.11 -12.81
N GLN A 89 0.11 9.65 -11.71
CA GLN A 89 1.36 10.19 -11.17
C GLN A 89 2.53 9.96 -12.13
N LEU A 90 2.62 8.79 -12.74
CA LEU A 90 3.61 8.50 -13.78
C LEU A 90 3.37 9.37 -15.02
N ALA A 91 2.12 9.55 -15.46
CA ALA A 91 1.81 10.38 -16.62
C ALA A 91 2.16 11.87 -16.40
N VAL A 92 1.92 12.39 -15.19
CA VAL A 92 2.32 13.76 -14.83
C VAL A 92 3.83 13.87 -14.63
N GLY A 93 4.45 12.91 -13.94
CA GLY A 93 5.90 12.88 -13.69
C GLY A 93 6.74 12.75 -14.96
N ALA A 94 6.29 11.93 -15.92
CA ALA A 94 6.89 11.80 -17.24
C ALA A 94 6.64 13.02 -18.15
N LYS A 95 5.95 14.05 -17.65
CA LYS A 95 5.53 15.25 -18.39
C LYS A 95 4.71 14.95 -19.64
N LEU A 96 4.13 13.74 -19.74
CA LEU A 96 3.15 13.38 -20.78
C LEU A 96 1.88 14.21 -20.63
N ILE A 97 1.52 14.51 -19.37
CA ILE A 97 0.43 15.39 -19.01
C ILE A 97 1.02 16.58 -18.23
N SER A 98 1.16 17.73 -18.88
CA SER A 98 1.63 18.96 -18.24
C SER A 98 0.52 19.60 -17.39
N LEU A 99 0.22 19.00 -16.23
CA LEU A 99 -0.64 19.59 -15.21
C LEU A 99 0.23 20.31 -14.18
N ASP A 100 0.11 21.63 -14.12
CA ASP A 100 0.74 22.40 -13.06
C ASP A 100 -0.08 22.25 -11.76
N LEU A 101 0.33 21.31 -10.91
CA LEU A 101 -0.32 21.01 -9.62
C LEU A 101 -0.18 22.14 -8.60
N THR A 102 0.47 23.27 -8.92
CA THR A 102 0.48 24.44 -8.02
C THR A 102 -0.84 25.19 -8.02
N LYS A 103 -1.63 25.10 -9.11
CA LYS A 103 -2.93 25.75 -9.24
C LYS A 103 -4.05 24.87 -8.70
N ASP A 104 -4.94 25.45 -7.90
CA ASP A 104 -6.07 24.73 -7.30
C ASP A 104 -7.04 24.13 -8.33
N GLU A 105 -7.23 24.80 -9.48
CA GLU A 105 -8.04 24.25 -10.57
C GLU A 105 -7.46 22.93 -11.13
N ASN A 106 -6.14 22.89 -11.32
CA ASN A 106 -5.45 21.71 -11.83
C ASN A 106 -5.44 20.57 -10.81
N LYS A 107 -5.33 20.88 -9.51
CA LYS A 107 -5.48 19.88 -8.45
C LYS A 107 -6.87 19.23 -8.47
N ARG A 108 -7.92 20.03 -8.67
CA ARG A 108 -9.30 19.52 -8.79
C ARG A 108 -9.48 18.65 -10.03
N LYS A 109 -8.92 19.06 -11.17
CA LYS A 109 -8.93 18.26 -12.41
C LYS A 109 -8.18 16.93 -12.23
N PHE A 110 -7.02 16.95 -11.57
CA PHE A 110 -6.23 15.75 -11.26
C PHE A 110 -7.03 14.77 -10.38
N GLN A 111 -7.64 15.26 -9.30
CA GLN A 111 -8.46 14.44 -8.40
C GLN A 111 -9.70 13.87 -9.10
N GLY A 112 -10.41 14.70 -9.89
CA GLY A 112 -11.59 14.25 -10.65
C GLY A 112 -11.24 13.17 -11.68
N PHE A 113 -10.12 13.32 -12.39
CA PHE A 113 -9.67 12.34 -13.36
C PHE A 113 -9.14 11.06 -12.69
N GLN A 114 -8.41 11.17 -11.56
CA GLN A 114 -8.01 10.02 -10.74
C GLN A 114 -9.22 9.18 -10.34
N LYS A 115 -10.29 9.84 -9.89
CA LYS A 115 -11.53 9.18 -9.48
C LYS A 115 -12.22 8.46 -10.63
N LEU A 116 -12.36 9.13 -11.77
CA LEU A 116 -12.97 8.54 -12.97
C LEU A 116 -12.20 7.29 -13.40
N LEU A 117 -10.87 7.39 -13.42
CA LEU A 117 -9.98 6.30 -13.81
C LEU A 117 -10.02 5.15 -12.80
N ALA A 118 -10.11 5.43 -11.50
CA ALA A 118 -10.28 4.42 -10.45
C ALA A 118 -11.61 3.66 -10.57
N ILE A 119 -12.71 4.34 -10.93
CA ILE A 119 -14.00 3.68 -11.18
C ILE A 119 -13.92 2.79 -12.41
N ALA A 120 -13.35 3.27 -13.51
CA ALA A 120 -13.16 2.49 -14.73
C ALA A 120 -12.30 1.25 -14.49
N LEU A 121 -11.18 1.42 -13.76
CA LEU A 121 -10.30 0.31 -13.38
C LEU A 121 -10.98 -0.67 -12.40
N SER A 122 -11.90 -0.20 -11.55
CA SER A 122 -12.64 -1.11 -10.64
C SER A 122 -13.49 -2.11 -11.40
N PHE A 123 -14.15 -1.67 -12.48
CA PHE A 123 -14.88 -2.59 -13.37
C PHE A 123 -13.92 -3.50 -14.13
N PHE A 124 -12.81 -2.96 -14.64
CA PHE A 124 -11.83 -3.75 -15.38
C PHE A 124 -11.21 -4.85 -14.52
N GLU A 125 -10.72 -4.51 -13.32
CA GLU A 125 -10.07 -5.47 -12.41
C GLU A 125 -11.07 -6.52 -11.89
N ALA A 126 -12.31 -6.10 -11.55
CA ALA A 126 -13.38 -7.04 -11.22
C ALA A 126 -13.68 -8.03 -12.36
N GLY A 127 -13.64 -7.55 -13.61
CA GLY A 127 -13.76 -8.40 -14.78
C GLY A 127 -12.61 -9.39 -14.88
N VAL A 128 -11.37 -8.94 -14.68
CA VAL A 128 -10.17 -9.80 -14.70
C VAL A 128 -10.28 -10.90 -13.63
N TYR A 129 -10.69 -10.59 -12.40
CA TYR A 129 -10.85 -11.60 -11.35
C TYR A 129 -11.91 -12.66 -11.67
N VAL A 130 -13.02 -12.26 -12.28
CA VAL A 130 -14.12 -13.18 -12.60
C VAL A 130 -13.80 -14.02 -13.83
N PHE A 131 -13.30 -13.41 -14.90
CA PHE A 131 -12.98 -14.10 -16.16
C PHE A 131 -11.72 -14.97 -16.06
N SER A 132 -10.77 -14.63 -15.19
CA SER A 132 -9.60 -15.48 -14.91
C SER A 132 -9.92 -16.67 -13.99
N ASN A 133 -11.20 -16.86 -13.62
CA ASN A 133 -11.65 -17.90 -12.70
C ASN A 133 -10.96 -17.84 -11.32
N TYR A 134 -10.51 -16.65 -10.91
CA TYR A 134 -9.88 -16.41 -9.61
C TYR A 134 -10.91 -16.50 -8.47
N ILE A 135 -12.13 -16.04 -8.74
CA ILE A 135 -13.30 -16.34 -7.92
C ILE A 135 -14.18 -17.29 -8.71
N PRO A 136 -14.14 -18.61 -8.43
CA PRO A 136 -14.97 -19.55 -9.17
C PRO A 136 -16.44 -19.25 -8.89
N ALA A 137 -17.18 -18.95 -9.96
CA ALA A 137 -18.63 -18.90 -9.90
C ALA A 137 -19.15 -20.32 -9.62
N ASN A 138 -20.16 -20.44 -8.77
CA ASN A 138 -20.73 -21.74 -8.44
C ASN A 138 -21.32 -22.41 -9.70
N THR A 139 -20.62 -23.41 -10.22
CA THR A 139 -21.00 -24.18 -11.40
C THR A 139 -22.07 -25.24 -11.10
N ALA A 140 -22.31 -25.57 -9.83
CA ALA A 140 -23.27 -26.58 -9.40
C ALA A 140 -24.70 -26.04 -9.25
N SER A 141 -24.87 -24.74 -8.94
CA SER A 141 -26.18 -24.08 -8.94
C SER A 141 -26.05 -22.60 -9.35
N PRO A 142 -26.07 -22.29 -10.66
CA PRO A 142 -26.08 -20.91 -11.13
C PRO A 142 -27.39 -20.24 -10.69
N LEU A 143 -27.31 -19.19 -9.87
CA LEU A 143 -28.46 -18.49 -9.29
C LEU A 143 -29.44 -17.94 -10.35
N LEU A 144 -28.95 -17.71 -11.57
CA LEU A 144 -29.71 -17.22 -12.73
C LEU A 144 -29.71 -18.20 -13.93
N GLY A 145 -29.42 -19.49 -13.71
CA GLY A 145 -29.46 -20.52 -14.76
C GLY A 145 -28.37 -20.43 -15.84
N SER A 146 -27.56 -19.37 -15.87
CA SER A 146 -26.37 -19.26 -16.73
C SER A 146 -25.13 -18.85 -15.94
N ILE A 147 -23.99 -19.46 -16.28
CA ILE A 147 -22.68 -19.19 -15.67
C ILE A 147 -22.27 -17.73 -15.92
N PHE A 148 -22.53 -17.22 -17.14
CA PHE A 148 -22.23 -15.84 -17.52
C PHE A 148 -23.04 -14.79 -16.73
N ALA A 149 -24.33 -15.01 -16.47
CA ALA A 149 -25.13 -14.07 -15.67
C ALA A 149 -24.66 -14.02 -14.20
N THR A 150 -24.26 -15.17 -13.66
CA THR A 150 -23.71 -15.26 -12.30
C THR A 150 -22.35 -14.56 -12.21
N GLN A 151 -21.47 -14.78 -13.20
CA GLN A 151 -20.18 -14.09 -13.32
C GLN A 151 -20.35 -12.57 -13.45
N PHE A 152 -21.27 -12.09 -14.29
CA PHE A 152 -21.54 -10.66 -14.44
C PHE A 152 -22.06 -10.02 -13.14
N LEU A 153 -22.91 -10.74 -12.40
CA LEU A 153 -23.40 -10.27 -11.11
C LEU A 153 -22.29 -10.18 -10.06
N ILE A 154 -21.38 -11.16 -10.01
CA ILE A 154 -20.19 -11.12 -9.16
C ILE A 154 -19.30 -9.93 -9.54
N MET A 155 -19.03 -9.73 -10.85
CA MET A 155 -18.24 -8.59 -11.34
C MET A 155 -18.82 -7.26 -10.85
N LEU A 156 -20.14 -7.07 -10.97
CA LEU A 156 -20.81 -5.86 -10.52
C LEU A 156 -20.70 -5.67 -8.99
N GLN A 157 -20.84 -6.74 -8.20
CA GLN A 157 -20.69 -6.67 -6.75
C GLN A 157 -19.27 -6.31 -6.31
N LEU A 158 -18.25 -6.90 -6.94
CA LEU A 158 -16.84 -6.59 -6.65
C LEU A 158 -16.49 -5.14 -7.05
N ALA A 159 -16.95 -4.70 -8.21
CA ALA A 159 -16.75 -3.33 -8.67
C ALA A 159 -17.41 -2.32 -7.71
N LEU A 160 -18.65 -2.60 -7.28
CA LEU A 160 -19.32 -1.78 -6.27
C LEU A 160 -18.57 -1.78 -4.93
N GLY A 161 -18.01 -2.91 -4.50
CA GLY A 161 -17.17 -2.97 -3.30
C GLY A 161 -15.97 -2.03 -3.35
N SER A 162 -15.21 -2.04 -4.46
CA SER A 162 -14.09 -1.12 -4.68
C SER A 162 -14.55 0.35 -4.74
N ILE A 163 -15.69 0.63 -5.38
CA ILE A 163 -16.26 1.99 -5.43
C ILE A 163 -16.63 2.48 -4.02
N ILE A 164 -17.19 1.62 -3.16
CA ILE A 164 -17.47 1.97 -1.76
C ILE A 164 -16.19 2.35 -1.03
N LEU A 165 -15.10 1.59 -1.22
CA LEU A 165 -13.80 1.92 -0.62
C LEU A 165 -13.24 3.26 -1.09
N LEU A 166 -13.43 3.60 -2.36
CA LEU A 166 -13.06 4.92 -2.90
C LEU A 166 -13.80 6.04 -2.16
N TYR A 167 -15.11 5.90 -1.95
CA TYR A 167 -15.87 6.90 -1.19
C TYR A 167 -15.47 6.93 0.28
N PHE A 168 -15.18 5.79 0.89
CA PHE A 168 -14.67 5.76 2.26
C PHE A 168 -13.33 6.47 2.39
N ASP A 169 -12.43 6.34 1.41
CA ASP A 169 -11.19 7.12 1.37
C ASP A 169 -11.45 8.63 1.32
N GLU A 170 -12.40 9.10 0.50
CA GLU A 170 -12.80 10.51 0.49
C GLU A 170 -13.35 10.98 1.84
N VAL A 171 -14.13 10.14 2.53
CA VAL A 171 -14.64 10.49 3.86
C VAL A 171 -13.50 10.56 4.86
N VAL A 172 -12.54 9.62 4.87
CA VAL A 172 -11.37 9.69 5.77
C VAL A 172 -10.53 10.94 5.47
N GLN A 173 -10.30 11.28 4.20
CA GLN A 173 -9.50 12.45 3.84
C GLN A 173 -10.16 13.79 4.24
N LYS A 174 -11.50 13.86 4.25
CA LYS A 174 -12.25 15.10 4.55
C LYS A 174 -12.69 15.22 6.01
N TYR A 175 -13.08 14.11 6.62
CA TYR A 175 -13.67 14.04 7.96
C TYR A 175 -12.81 13.27 8.97
N GLY A 176 -11.90 12.41 8.52
CA GLY A 176 -11.06 11.56 9.37
C GLY A 176 -9.66 12.13 9.61
N ILE A 177 -8.76 11.23 10.00
CA ILE A 177 -7.32 11.50 10.16
C ILE A 177 -6.53 10.61 9.19
N GLY A 178 -5.53 11.20 8.54
CA GLY A 178 -4.67 10.50 7.60
C GLY A 178 -5.31 10.28 6.22
N SER A 179 -4.93 9.20 5.55
CA SER A 179 -5.44 8.77 4.24
C SER A 179 -6.20 7.46 4.41
N GLY A 180 -7.36 7.31 3.76
CA GLY A 180 -8.15 6.09 3.83
C GLY A 180 -7.44 4.90 3.20
N ILE A 181 -6.77 5.08 2.05
CA ILE A 181 -5.95 4.04 1.42
C ILE A 181 -4.92 3.49 2.41
N GLY A 182 -4.18 4.36 3.10
CA GLY A 182 -3.21 3.95 4.11
C GLY A 182 -3.89 3.21 5.27
N LEU A 183 -4.99 3.73 5.78
CA LEU A 183 -5.75 3.11 6.86
C LEU A 183 -6.19 1.68 6.51
N PHE A 184 -6.66 1.44 5.28
CA PHE A 184 -7.09 0.11 4.83
C PHE A 184 -5.93 -0.89 4.69
N ILE A 185 -4.77 -0.45 4.19
CA ILE A 185 -3.55 -1.27 4.15
C ILE A 185 -3.15 -1.66 5.58
N ALA A 186 -3.05 -0.66 6.47
CA ALA A 186 -2.66 -0.89 7.85
C ALA A 186 -3.65 -1.82 8.58
N ALA A 187 -4.95 -1.68 8.32
CA ALA A 187 -5.99 -2.54 8.88
C ALA A 187 -5.89 -3.98 8.35
N GLY A 188 -5.69 -4.17 7.04
CA GLY A 188 -5.57 -5.49 6.42
C GLY A 188 -4.34 -6.26 6.89
N VAL A 189 -3.18 -5.60 6.92
CA VAL A 189 -1.93 -6.19 7.45
C VAL A 189 -2.07 -6.52 8.93
N SER A 190 -2.59 -5.59 9.74
CA SER A 190 -2.79 -5.83 11.19
C SER A 190 -3.74 -7.00 11.44
N GLN A 191 -4.79 -7.13 10.63
CA GLN A 191 -5.70 -8.27 10.67
C GLN A 191 -4.99 -9.57 10.30
N SER A 192 -4.19 -9.58 9.21
CA SER A 192 -3.42 -10.75 8.80
C SER A 192 -2.42 -11.19 9.87
N VAL A 193 -1.71 -10.26 10.50
CA VAL A 193 -0.80 -10.56 11.61
C VAL A 193 -1.55 -11.11 12.81
N MET A 194 -2.67 -10.49 13.21
CA MET A 194 -3.45 -10.93 14.37
C MET A 194 -4.10 -12.30 14.16
N VAL A 195 -4.72 -12.51 13.00
CA VAL A 195 -5.36 -13.79 12.64
C VAL A 195 -4.30 -14.88 12.42
N GLY A 196 -3.21 -14.58 11.71
CA GLY A 196 -2.10 -15.51 11.48
C GLY A 196 -1.37 -15.92 12.76
N ALA A 197 -1.26 -15.02 13.74
CA ALA A 197 -0.63 -15.33 15.02
C ALA A 197 -1.58 -16.07 15.99
N PHE A 198 -2.83 -15.64 16.12
CA PHE A 198 -3.73 -16.05 17.22
C PHE A 198 -4.96 -16.86 16.81
N SER A 199 -5.16 -17.18 15.52
CA SER A 199 -6.35 -17.94 15.13
C SER A 199 -6.40 -19.34 15.75
N LEU A 200 -7.54 -19.66 16.37
CA LEU A 200 -7.82 -20.96 16.99
C LEU A 200 -8.59 -21.90 16.04
N ALA A 201 -8.80 -21.50 14.79
CA ALA A 201 -9.53 -22.31 13.83
C ALA A 201 -8.73 -23.59 13.52
N PRO A 202 -9.35 -24.78 13.53
CA PRO A 202 -8.66 -26.02 13.18
C PRO A 202 -8.33 -26.02 11.68
N SER A 203 -7.06 -26.29 11.34
CA SER A 203 -6.63 -26.54 9.96
C SER A 203 -6.91 -27.99 9.55
N ALA A 204 -6.75 -28.32 8.26
CA ALA A 204 -7.04 -29.64 7.69
C ALA A 204 -6.26 -30.82 8.34
N THR A 205 -5.20 -30.53 9.10
CA THR A 205 -4.41 -31.51 9.86
C THR A 205 -4.82 -31.61 11.33
N GLY A 206 -5.89 -30.95 11.76
CA GLY A 206 -6.37 -30.92 13.16
C GLY A 206 -5.58 -29.98 14.09
N ALA A 207 -4.49 -29.38 13.61
CA ALA A 207 -3.73 -28.37 14.35
C ALA A 207 -4.38 -26.97 14.17
N PRO A 208 -4.37 -26.10 15.20
CA PRO A 208 -4.81 -24.71 15.05
C PRO A 208 -4.08 -23.98 13.91
N SER A 209 -4.78 -23.11 13.18
CA SER A 209 -4.21 -22.33 12.07
C SER A 209 -3.30 -21.19 12.51
N GLY A 210 -3.45 -20.71 13.75
CA GLY A 210 -2.63 -19.65 14.31
C GLY A 210 -1.27 -20.20 14.74
N LEU A 211 -0.20 -19.54 14.32
CA LEU A 211 1.17 -20.00 14.59
C LEU A 211 1.47 -20.17 16.10
N ILE A 212 0.90 -19.32 16.96
CA ILE A 212 1.10 -19.42 18.42
C ILE A 212 0.31 -20.60 19.00
N PRO A 213 -1.02 -20.74 18.76
CA PRO A 213 -1.75 -21.95 19.13
C PRO A 213 -1.20 -23.24 18.52
N GLN A 214 -0.67 -23.20 17.30
CA GLN A 214 -0.06 -24.34 16.62
C GLN A 214 1.23 -24.76 17.32
N ALA A 215 2.08 -23.80 17.69
CA ALA A 215 3.27 -24.06 18.49
C ALA A 215 2.92 -24.72 19.83
N LEU A 216 1.89 -24.22 20.53
CA LEU A 216 1.41 -24.81 21.78
C LEU A 216 0.89 -26.24 21.60
N TYR A 217 0.21 -26.52 20.48
CA TYR A 217 -0.25 -27.86 20.15
C TYR A 217 0.91 -28.82 19.88
N TYR A 218 1.95 -28.40 19.15
CA TYR A 218 3.14 -29.21 18.93
C TYR A 218 3.96 -29.45 20.20
N VAL A 219 4.05 -28.45 21.09
CA VAL A 219 4.65 -28.62 22.42
C VAL A 219 3.86 -29.63 23.25
N ALA A 220 2.52 -29.55 23.24
CA ALA A 220 1.66 -30.52 23.92
C ALA A 220 1.75 -31.93 23.32
N GLY A 221 2.04 -32.04 22.02
CA GLY A 221 2.29 -33.29 21.30
C GLY A 221 3.71 -33.85 21.43
N GLY A 222 4.62 -33.17 22.14
CA GLY A 222 6.00 -33.62 22.37
C GLY A 222 6.99 -33.33 21.24
N ASP A 223 6.60 -32.59 20.20
CA ASP A 223 7.46 -32.24 19.06
C ASP A 223 8.00 -30.80 19.18
N ILE A 224 9.09 -30.67 19.93
CA ILE A 224 9.72 -29.37 20.24
C ILE A 224 10.30 -28.72 18.97
N VAL A 225 10.78 -29.51 18.01
CA VAL A 225 11.46 -29.00 16.81
C VAL A 225 10.45 -28.29 15.91
N ASN A 226 9.32 -28.92 15.62
CA ASN A 226 8.26 -28.31 14.82
C ASN A 226 7.59 -27.11 15.51
N ALA A 227 7.52 -27.11 16.85
CA ALA A 227 7.07 -25.95 17.61
C ALA A 227 7.97 -24.72 17.40
N VAL A 228 9.29 -24.88 17.48
CA VAL A 228 10.24 -23.76 17.26
C VAL A 228 10.13 -23.22 15.84
N TRP A 229 10.02 -24.10 14.84
CA TRP A 229 9.85 -23.70 13.45
C TRP A 229 8.54 -22.93 13.20
N SER A 230 7.44 -23.30 13.87
CA SER A 230 6.17 -22.57 13.75
C SER A 230 6.21 -21.15 14.34
N LEU A 231 7.09 -20.87 15.31
CA LEU A 231 7.25 -19.53 15.90
C LEU A 231 8.19 -18.61 15.12
N MET A 232 8.99 -19.14 14.20
CA MET A 232 9.96 -18.34 13.43
C MET A 232 9.34 -17.16 12.67
N PRO A 233 8.22 -17.32 11.93
CA PRO A 233 7.57 -16.19 11.26
C PRO A 233 7.15 -15.07 12.22
N VAL A 234 6.68 -15.42 13.43
CA VAL A 234 6.28 -14.44 14.45
C VAL A 234 7.51 -13.68 14.97
N LEU A 235 8.62 -14.38 15.18
CA LEU A 235 9.89 -13.75 15.57
C LEU A 235 10.37 -12.78 14.49
N PHE A 236 10.30 -13.17 13.21
CA PHE A 236 10.68 -12.30 12.11
C PHE A 236 9.78 -11.07 11.98
N VAL A 237 8.48 -11.18 12.26
CA VAL A 237 7.60 -9.99 12.34
C VAL A 237 8.13 -8.99 13.37
N VAL A 238 8.54 -9.45 14.55
CA VAL A 238 9.09 -8.57 15.60
C VAL A 238 10.41 -7.93 15.16
N VAL A 239 11.30 -8.71 14.54
CA VAL A 239 12.60 -8.22 14.05
C VAL A 239 12.41 -7.17 12.94
N VAL A 240 11.57 -7.47 11.96
CA VAL A 240 11.24 -6.56 10.85
C VAL A 240 10.56 -5.31 11.38
N PHE A 241 9.58 -5.44 12.27
CA PHE A 241 8.92 -4.31 12.92
C PHE A 241 9.90 -3.39 13.64
N ALA A 242 10.81 -3.95 14.45
CA ALA A 242 11.82 -3.18 15.17
C ALA A 242 12.78 -2.44 14.21
N ALA A 243 13.20 -3.09 13.13
CA ALA A 243 14.05 -2.49 12.11
C ALA A 243 13.37 -1.32 11.38
N VAL A 244 12.08 -1.47 11.03
CA VAL A 244 11.31 -0.40 10.37
C VAL A 244 11.08 0.79 11.32
N VAL A 245 10.68 0.53 12.57
CA VAL A 245 10.49 1.59 13.57
C VAL A 245 11.78 2.38 13.78
N TYR A 246 12.93 1.69 13.87
CA TYR A 246 14.22 2.34 13.97
C TYR A 246 14.52 3.22 12.75
N ALA A 247 14.26 2.73 11.53
CA ALA A 247 14.49 3.48 10.30
C ALA A 247 13.58 4.71 10.15
N GLU A 248 12.29 4.60 10.51
CA GLU A 248 11.35 5.73 10.53
C GLU A 248 11.74 6.81 11.55
N GLY A 249 12.40 6.42 12.66
CA GLY A 249 12.91 7.34 13.67
C GLY A 249 14.15 8.14 13.23
N MET A 250 14.86 7.70 12.19
CA MET A 250 16.08 8.36 11.73
C MET A 250 15.75 9.66 10.99
N LYS A 251 16.26 10.79 11.50
CA LYS A 251 16.09 12.12 10.89
C LYS A 251 17.37 12.94 10.98
N ILE A 252 17.61 13.75 9.95
CA ILE A 252 18.71 14.72 9.88
C ILE A 252 18.10 16.09 10.09
N GLU A 253 18.50 16.79 11.15
CA GLU A 253 18.00 18.14 11.45
C GLU A 253 18.85 19.19 10.75
N LEU A 254 18.28 19.91 9.78
CA LEU A 254 18.92 21.06 9.15
C LEU A 254 18.64 22.32 10.00
N PRO A 255 19.67 23.00 10.51
CA PRO A 255 19.48 24.25 11.24
C PRO A 255 19.04 25.36 10.29
N LEU A 256 17.93 26.00 10.61
CA LEU A 256 17.38 27.17 9.94
C LEU A 256 17.33 28.34 10.92
N ALA A 257 17.42 29.56 10.40
CA ALA A 257 17.23 30.79 11.15
C ALA A 257 16.20 31.66 10.43
N TYR A 258 15.40 32.40 11.19
CA TYR A 258 14.55 33.41 10.59
C TYR A 258 15.41 34.58 10.09
N GLY A 259 15.23 34.98 8.82
CA GLY A 259 16.01 36.09 8.28
C GLY A 259 15.66 37.45 8.90
N ARG A 260 14.43 37.59 9.38
CA ARG A 260 13.92 38.83 9.99
C ARG A 260 14.00 38.87 11.53
N ALA A 261 14.01 37.71 12.19
CA ALA A 261 14.07 37.62 13.66
C ALA A 261 15.40 36.98 14.09
N ARG A 262 16.40 37.83 14.38
CA ARG A 262 17.71 37.39 14.89
C ARG A 262 17.53 36.61 16.20
N GLY A 263 18.07 35.40 16.26
CA GLY A 263 18.10 34.56 17.48
C GLY A 263 17.01 33.48 17.54
N LEU A 264 15.94 33.55 16.75
CA LEU A 264 15.02 32.42 16.60
C LEU A 264 15.58 31.45 15.54
N GLY A 265 16.05 30.30 16.02
CA GLY A 265 16.41 29.16 15.18
C GLY A 265 15.23 28.19 15.06
N ALA A 266 14.95 27.75 13.84
CA ALA A 266 14.06 26.62 13.57
C ALA A 266 14.91 25.43 13.13
N ARG A 267 14.46 24.20 13.41
CA ARG A 267 15.11 22.99 12.88
C ARG A 267 14.16 22.35 11.89
N TYR A 268 14.65 22.09 10.67
CA TYR A 268 13.89 21.38 9.66
C TYR A 268 14.34 19.91 9.63
N PRO A 269 13.51 18.97 10.13
CA PRO A 269 13.87 17.56 10.11
C PRO A 269 13.66 16.97 8.72
N ILE A 270 14.74 16.49 8.11
CA ILE A 270 14.71 15.67 6.89
C ILE A 270 14.75 14.21 7.34
N LYS A 271 13.62 13.50 7.21
CA LYS A 271 13.54 12.07 7.55
C LYS A 271 14.42 11.25 6.62
N PHE A 272 15.01 10.17 7.13
CA PHE A 272 15.76 9.21 6.32
C PHE A 272 14.86 8.56 5.26
N LEU A 273 13.65 8.16 5.66
CA LEU A 273 12.58 7.75 4.74
C LEU A 273 11.88 8.99 4.16
N TYR A 274 12.63 9.78 3.39
CA TYR A 274 12.19 11.07 2.89
C TYR A 274 10.92 10.99 2.03
N VAL A 275 10.84 9.95 1.20
CA VAL A 275 9.65 9.66 0.36
C VAL A 275 8.62 8.78 1.09
N SER A 276 8.85 8.51 2.38
CA SER A 276 8.09 7.55 3.19
C SER A 276 8.03 6.19 2.46
N ASN A 277 6.91 5.48 2.58
CA ASN A 277 6.78 4.12 2.07
C ASN A 277 6.09 4.04 0.69
N ILE A 278 5.75 5.18 0.10
CA ILE A 278 5.08 5.26 -1.20
C ILE A 278 5.84 4.52 -2.31
N PRO A 279 7.18 4.60 -2.43
CA PRO A 279 7.89 3.92 -3.50
C PRO A 279 7.72 2.40 -3.46
N VAL A 280 7.66 1.81 -2.27
CA VAL A 280 7.37 0.38 -2.09
C VAL A 280 5.92 0.06 -2.42
N ILE A 281 4.95 0.90 -2.03
CA ILE A 281 3.55 0.72 -2.46
C ILE A 281 3.48 0.62 -3.98
N LEU A 282 4.12 1.57 -4.68
CA LEU A 282 4.09 1.64 -6.14
C LEU A 282 4.80 0.43 -6.78
N ALA A 283 5.99 0.09 -6.31
CA ALA A 283 6.76 -1.04 -6.81
C ALA A 283 6.00 -2.36 -6.65
N SER A 284 5.49 -2.63 -5.43
CA SER A 284 4.74 -3.85 -5.15
C SER A 284 3.40 -3.90 -5.90
N ALA A 285 2.68 -2.77 -6.02
CA ALA A 285 1.46 -2.71 -6.81
C ALA A 285 1.70 -3.00 -8.29
N VAL A 286 2.78 -2.48 -8.89
CA VAL A 286 3.13 -2.81 -10.29
C VAL A 286 3.43 -4.30 -10.45
N LEU A 287 4.25 -4.87 -9.56
CA LEU A 287 4.57 -6.30 -9.63
C LEU A 287 3.31 -7.18 -9.54
N LEU A 288 2.38 -6.86 -8.63
CA LEU A 288 1.12 -7.59 -8.51
C LEU A 288 0.23 -7.42 -9.75
N ASN A 289 0.11 -6.21 -10.30
CA ASN A 289 -0.69 -5.99 -11.50
C ASN A 289 -0.11 -6.70 -12.73
N VAL A 290 1.22 -6.77 -12.84
CA VAL A 290 1.90 -7.54 -13.90
C VAL A 290 1.60 -9.03 -13.74
N GLN A 291 1.55 -9.55 -12.51
CA GLN A 291 1.19 -10.94 -12.24
C GLN A 291 -0.28 -11.23 -12.59
N LEU A 292 -1.21 -10.37 -12.18
CA LEU A 292 -2.63 -10.52 -12.53
C LEU A 292 -2.84 -10.48 -14.04
N ALA A 293 -2.18 -9.54 -14.74
CA ALA A 293 -2.20 -9.48 -16.19
C ALA A 293 -1.59 -10.73 -16.84
N GLY A 294 -0.53 -11.28 -16.23
CA GLY A 294 0.10 -12.52 -16.68
C GLY A 294 -0.80 -13.75 -16.50
N MET A 295 -1.48 -13.88 -15.35
CA MET A 295 -2.48 -14.94 -15.11
C MET A 295 -3.63 -14.85 -16.12
N PHE A 296 -4.13 -13.63 -16.37
CA PHE A 296 -5.17 -13.40 -17.37
C PHE A 296 -4.70 -13.78 -18.78
N ALA A 297 -3.49 -13.36 -19.19
CA ALA A 297 -2.93 -13.67 -20.49
C ALA A 297 -2.72 -15.18 -20.71
N ALA A 298 -2.27 -15.88 -19.67
CA ALA A 298 -2.11 -17.33 -19.69
C ALA A 298 -3.46 -18.06 -19.83
N ASN A 299 -4.49 -17.64 -19.09
CA ASN A 299 -5.85 -18.17 -19.22
C ASN A 299 -6.50 -17.82 -20.58
N ALA A 300 -6.13 -16.68 -21.18
CA ALA A 300 -6.57 -16.27 -22.52
C ALA A 300 -5.82 -16.97 -23.67
N GLY A 301 -4.90 -17.90 -23.37
CA GLY A 301 -4.17 -18.70 -24.37
C GLY A 301 -2.92 -18.03 -24.96
N MET A 302 -2.46 -16.90 -24.40
CA MET A 302 -1.21 -16.23 -24.78
C MET A 302 -0.24 -16.19 -23.58
N PRO A 303 0.62 -17.20 -23.37
CA PRO A 303 1.59 -17.23 -22.27
C PRO A 303 2.79 -16.30 -22.56
N LEU A 304 2.54 -15.01 -22.80
CA LEU A 304 3.58 -14.02 -23.12
C LEU A 304 4.47 -13.69 -21.91
N LEU A 305 3.95 -13.88 -20.69
CA LEU A 305 4.60 -13.54 -19.43
C LEU A 305 5.09 -14.78 -18.66
N GLY A 306 4.59 -15.98 -19.00
CA GLY A 306 4.95 -17.24 -18.36
C GLY A 306 3.87 -18.32 -18.45
N ASN A 307 4.25 -19.58 -18.19
CA ASN A 307 3.31 -20.68 -18.04
C ASN A 307 2.86 -20.77 -16.57
N TYR A 308 1.56 -20.90 -16.34
CA TYR A 308 0.97 -20.99 -15.01
C TYR A 308 0.34 -22.38 -14.85
N GLU A 309 0.67 -23.12 -13.78
CA GLU A 309 -0.19 -24.22 -13.29
C GLU A 309 -0.76 -23.80 -11.94
N SER A 310 -2.03 -24.14 -11.70
CA SER A 310 -2.70 -23.89 -10.41
C SER A 310 -2.59 -22.44 -9.91
N ASN A 311 -2.62 -21.48 -10.84
CA ASN A 311 -2.56 -20.04 -10.57
C ASN A 311 -1.21 -19.54 -10.01
N GLN A 312 -0.15 -20.35 -10.05
CA GLN A 312 1.24 -19.95 -9.77
C GLN A 312 2.06 -20.04 -11.07
N PRO A 313 2.91 -19.05 -11.39
CA PRO A 313 3.79 -19.16 -12.55
C PRO A 313 4.88 -20.20 -12.28
N ILE A 314 5.16 -21.06 -13.25
CA ILE A 314 6.22 -22.08 -13.22
C ILE A 314 7.41 -21.68 -14.08
N ASP A 315 7.19 -20.88 -15.12
CA ASP A 315 8.22 -20.49 -16.08
C ASP A 315 7.96 -19.06 -16.59
N GLY A 316 9.02 -18.33 -16.97
CA GLY A 316 8.95 -17.00 -17.60
C GLY A 316 9.34 -15.80 -16.71
N ILE A 317 9.20 -14.59 -17.28
CA ILE A 317 9.46 -13.31 -16.57
C ILE A 317 8.52 -13.16 -15.36
N ALA A 318 7.31 -13.71 -15.44
CA ALA A 318 6.37 -13.79 -14.33
C ALA A 318 6.94 -14.62 -13.17
N TYR A 319 7.60 -15.75 -13.44
CA TYR A 319 8.24 -16.55 -12.40
C TYR A 319 9.36 -15.77 -11.71
N TYR A 320 10.19 -14.99 -12.42
CA TYR A 320 11.25 -14.20 -11.77
C TYR A 320 10.78 -12.92 -11.07
N THR A 321 9.56 -12.46 -11.36
CA THR A 321 8.96 -11.26 -10.76
C THR A 321 7.91 -11.59 -9.72
N THR A 322 7.56 -12.87 -9.54
CA THR A 322 6.71 -13.30 -8.43
C THR A 322 7.43 -13.23 -7.09
N PRO A 323 6.78 -12.76 -6.03
CA PRO A 323 7.29 -12.91 -4.68
C PRO A 323 7.13 -14.36 -4.21
N LEU A 324 8.12 -14.86 -3.46
CA LEU A 324 8.19 -16.23 -2.94
C LEU A 324 6.94 -16.67 -2.17
N ALA A 325 6.48 -17.91 -2.33
CA ALA A 325 5.29 -18.41 -1.63
C ALA A 325 5.38 -18.25 -0.09
N SER A 326 4.24 -17.94 0.56
CA SER A 326 4.13 -17.81 2.02
C SER A 326 4.49 -19.13 2.71
N PRO A 327 5.21 -19.13 3.86
CA PRO A 327 5.55 -20.35 4.61
C PRO A 327 4.31 -21.15 5.06
N LEU A 328 3.15 -20.50 5.14
CA LEU A 328 1.87 -21.08 5.56
C LEU A 328 1.28 -22.05 4.52
N LEU A 329 1.72 -21.97 3.26
CA LEU A 329 1.20 -22.79 2.16
C LEU A 329 1.95 -24.12 1.99
N PHE A 330 3.08 -24.32 2.67
CA PHE A 330 3.92 -25.50 2.50
C PHE A 330 3.50 -26.63 3.44
N PRO A 331 3.15 -27.82 2.92
CA PRO A 331 3.01 -29.03 3.74
C PRO A 331 4.36 -29.31 4.42
N GLY A 332 4.43 -29.18 5.75
CA GLY A 332 5.67 -29.31 6.54
C GLY A 332 6.13 -28.04 7.27
N GLY A 333 5.40 -26.93 7.15
CA GLY A 333 5.66 -25.70 7.91
C GLY A 333 6.96 -24.99 7.49
N TYR A 334 7.55 -24.23 8.41
CA TYR A 334 8.73 -23.41 8.09
C TYR A 334 9.98 -24.24 7.72
N ALA A 335 10.06 -25.51 8.15
CA ALA A 335 11.19 -26.37 7.84
C ALA A 335 11.24 -26.76 6.35
N SER A 336 10.09 -27.09 5.74
CA SER A 336 10.00 -27.35 4.29
C SER A 336 10.15 -26.06 3.48
N TYR A 337 9.74 -24.91 4.02
CA TYR A 337 10.00 -23.60 3.43
C TYR A 337 11.51 -23.29 3.34
N VAL A 338 12.28 -23.50 4.41
CA VAL A 338 13.74 -23.28 4.39
C VAL A 338 14.44 -24.25 3.44
N GLN A 339 13.97 -25.51 3.34
CA GLN A 339 14.50 -26.46 2.37
C GLN A 339 14.17 -26.08 0.92
N TYR A 340 12.99 -25.51 0.68
CA TYR A 340 12.60 -24.97 -0.62
C TYR A 340 13.47 -23.77 -1.01
N LEU A 341 13.72 -22.84 -0.08
CA LEU A 341 14.63 -21.70 -0.29
C LEU A 341 16.09 -22.13 -0.56
N ALA A 342 16.50 -23.28 -0.03
CA ALA A 342 17.86 -23.80 -0.20
C ALA A 342 18.10 -24.41 -1.59
N GLN A 343 17.08 -24.54 -2.43
CA GLN A 343 17.23 -25.04 -3.79
C GLN A 343 17.96 -24.00 -4.68
N PRO A 344 18.95 -24.40 -5.51
CA PRO A 344 19.73 -23.46 -6.32
C PRO A 344 18.90 -22.61 -7.29
N GLN A 345 17.78 -23.16 -7.79
CA GLN A 345 16.88 -22.47 -8.72
C GLN A 345 16.10 -21.36 -8.02
N GLU A 346 15.62 -21.63 -6.81
CA GLU A 346 14.89 -20.66 -5.98
C GLU A 346 15.82 -19.54 -5.47
N LEU A 347 17.10 -19.84 -5.24
CA LEU A 347 18.07 -18.82 -4.83
C LEU A 347 18.31 -17.77 -5.92
N LEU A 348 18.32 -18.17 -7.19
CA LEU A 348 18.39 -17.25 -8.33
C LEU A 348 17.11 -16.43 -8.47
N HIS A 349 15.96 -17.06 -8.25
CA HIS A 349 14.66 -16.40 -8.23
C HIS A 349 14.60 -15.30 -7.14
N ILE A 350 14.99 -15.63 -5.91
CA ILE A 350 15.05 -14.68 -4.78
C ILE A 350 15.93 -13.48 -5.10
N LEU A 351 17.10 -13.73 -5.68
CA LEU A 351 18.08 -12.69 -5.99
C LEU A 351 17.56 -11.76 -7.09
N PHE A 352 16.98 -12.33 -8.16
CA PHE A 352 16.42 -11.53 -9.25
C PHE A 352 15.21 -10.72 -8.79
N TYR A 353 14.30 -11.32 -8.02
CA TYR A 353 13.16 -10.64 -7.42
C TYR A 353 13.61 -9.48 -6.52
N GLY A 354 14.60 -9.70 -5.65
CA GLY A 354 15.14 -8.66 -4.78
C GLY A 354 15.74 -7.50 -5.55
N LEU A 355 16.57 -7.78 -6.56
CA LEU A 355 17.14 -6.76 -7.42
C LEU A 355 16.07 -5.98 -8.18
N ALA A 356 15.06 -6.66 -8.73
CA ALA A 356 13.95 -6.02 -9.42
C ALA A 356 13.13 -5.12 -8.49
N LEU A 357 12.83 -5.59 -7.27
CA LEU A 357 12.10 -4.82 -6.27
C LEU A 357 12.89 -3.57 -5.86
N ILE A 358 14.18 -3.71 -5.54
CA ILE A 358 15.04 -2.59 -5.16
C ILE A 358 15.14 -1.57 -6.30
N ALA A 359 15.36 -2.05 -7.54
CA ALA A 359 15.42 -1.19 -8.71
C ALA A 359 14.11 -0.41 -8.91
N LEU A 360 12.96 -1.07 -8.81
CA LEU A 360 11.65 -0.40 -8.89
C LEU A 360 11.46 0.62 -7.76
N CYS A 361 11.87 0.30 -6.53
CA CYS A 361 11.77 1.24 -5.40
C CYS A 361 12.59 2.51 -5.61
N VAL A 362 13.78 2.39 -6.21
CA VAL A 362 14.63 3.54 -6.56
C VAL A 362 14.01 4.36 -7.67
N ILE A 363 13.54 3.70 -8.74
CA ILE A 363 12.88 4.36 -9.86
C ILE A 363 11.66 5.13 -9.38
N PHE A 364 10.75 4.48 -8.64
CA PHE A 364 9.55 5.13 -8.11
C PHE A 364 9.86 6.20 -7.07
N GLY A 365 10.87 6.01 -6.23
CA GLY A 365 11.29 7.04 -5.27
C GLY A 365 11.79 8.31 -5.95
N TRP A 366 12.58 8.16 -7.01
CA TRP A 366 13.05 9.28 -7.81
C TRP A 366 11.90 9.98 -8.55
N PHE A 367 11.03 9.23 -9.23
CA PHE A 367 9.85 9.78 -9.91
C PHE A 367 8.89 10.50 -8.96
N TRP A 368 8.74 10.01 -7.73
CA TRP A 368 7.86 10.62 -6.75
C TRP A 368 8.32 12.03 -6.36
N ILE A 369 9.62 12.26 -6.20
CA ILE A 369 10.13 13.59 -5.84
C ILE A 369 9.90 14.61 -6.95
N GLU A 370 10.15 14.19 -8.19
CA GLU A 370 9.96 15.05 -9.35
C GLU A 370 8.47 15.40 -9.57
N SER A 371 7.57 14.46 -9.27
CA SER A 371 6.12 14.64 -9.48
C SER A 371 5.40 15.40 -8.36
N THR A 372 5.89 15.34 -7.12
CA THR A 372 5.20 15.94 -5.95
C THR A 372 5.70 17.32 -5.55
N GLY A 373 6.70 17.86 -6.24
CA GLY A 373 7.29 19.15 -5.86
C GLY A 373 8.00 19.09 -4.49
N MET A 374 8.46 17.91 -4.11
CA MET A 374 9.38 17.70 -2.96
C MET A 374 10.84 17.82 -3.41
N GLY A 375 11.10 18.30 -4.63
CA GLY A 375 12.44 18.58 -5.09
C GLY A 375 13.13 19.66 -4.25
N ALA A 376 14.46 19.63 -4.24
CA ALA A 376 15.27 20.59 -3.50
C ALA A 376 14.97 22.05 -3.85
N GLY A 377 14.66 22.34 -5.12
CA GLY A 377 14.30 23.68 -5.57
C GLY A 377 12.94 24.16 -5.05
N ASP A 378 11.94 23.28 -4.96
CA ASP A 378 10.61 23.66 -4.49
C ASP A 378 10.58 23.84 -2.97
N ILE A 379 11.31 23.01 -2.24
CA ILE A 379 11.49 23.20 -0.79
C ILE A 379 12.26 24.48 -0.49
N ALA A 380 13.31 24.79 -1.25
CA ALA A 380 14.05 26.04 -1.07
C ALA A 380 13.12 27.26 -1.24
N LYS A 381 12.26 27.27 -2.27
CA LYS A 381 11.26 28.31 -2.48
C LYS A 381 10.22 28.37 -1.35
N GLN A 382 9.79 27.23 -0.82
CA GLN A 382 8.85 27.17 0.32
C GLN A 382 9.49 27.73 1.60
N LEU A 383 10.74 27.36 1.90
CA LEU A 383 11.49 27.89 3.04
C LEU A 383 11.71 29.40 2.93
N GLU A 384 12.04 29.88 1.73
CA GLU A 384 12.18 31.31 1.45
C GLU A 384 10.87 32.07 1.64
N ARG A 385 9.74 31.54 1.13
CA ARG A 385 8.39 32.10 1.35
C ARG A 385 8.02 32.13 2.84
N ALA A 386 8.47 31.15 3.61
CA ALA A 386 8.31 31.11 5.07
C ALA A 386 9.27 32.06 5.82
N GLY A 387 10.17 32.77 5.13
CA GLY A 387 11.16 33.67 5.72
C GLY A 387 12.30 32.96 6.45
N LEU A 388 12.44 31.65 6.25
CA LEU A 388 13.51 30.81 6.79
C LEU A 388 14.73 30.85 5.88
N GLN A 389 15.91 30.91 6.48
CA GLN A 389 17.19 30.89 5.77
C GLN A 389 18.19 30.01 6.51
N ILE A 390 19.22 29.55 5.81
CA ILE A 390 20.31 28.80 6.42
C ILE A 390 21.22 29.79 7.17
N PRO A 391 21.55 29.54 8.47
CA PRO A 391 22.43 30.40 9.23
C PRO A 391 23.77 30.64 8.51
N GLY A 392 24.23 31.89 8.48
CA GLY A 392 25.52 32.26 7.87
C GLY A 392 25.47 32.62 6.38
N PHE A 393 24.34 32.39 5.69
CA PHE A 393 24.15 32.79 4.30
C PHE A 393 23.14 33.94 4.17
N ARG A 394 23.24 34.73 3.08
CA ARG A 394 22.20 35.71 2.71
C ARG A 394 20.94 34.97 2.27
N GLN A 395 19.76 35.58 2.44
CA GLN A 395 18.50 35.07 1.90
C GLN A 395 18.58 35.00 0.37
N ASP A 396 19.01 33.86 -0.16
CA ASP A 396 18.98 33.54 -1.58
C ASP A 396 18.53 32.09 -1.74
N SER A 397 17.41 31.90 -2.45
CA SER A 397 16.85 30.59 -2.82
C SER A 397 17.91 29.65 -3.39
N ARG A 398 18.84 30.19 -4.18
CA ARG A 398 19.85 29.39 -4.90
C ARG A 398 20.86 28.73 -3.97
N ILE A 399 21.19 29.39 -2.85
CA ILE A 399 22.13 28.86 -1.86
C ILE A 399 21.45 27.74 -1.05
N THR A 400 20.23 28.00 -0.59
CA THR A 400 19.42 27.00 0.12
C THR A 400 19.16 25.78 -0.75
N GLN A 401 18.84 25.99 -2.03
CA GLN A 401 18.67 24.93 -3.02
C GLN A 401 19.96 24.09 -3.16
N LYS A 402 21.13 24.71 -3.38
CA LYS A 402 22.40 23.95 -3.52
C LYS A 402 22.70 23.06 -2.32
N ILE A 403 22.36 23.50 -1.12
CA ILE A 403 22.56 22.70 0.10
C ILE A 403 21.56 21.54 0.12
N LEU A 404 20.27 21.80 -0.11
CA LEU A 404 19.24 20.77 -0.17
C LEU A 404 19.47 19.74 -1.28
N GLU A 405 19.98 20.17 -2.43
CA GLU A 405 20.28 19.34 -3.60
C GLU A 405 21.42 18.35 -3.34
N ARG A 406 22.28 18.64 -2.35
CA ARG A 406 23.28 17.68 -1.88
C ARG A 406 22.67 16.57 -1.02
N TYR A 407 21.61 16.86 -0.26
CA TYR A 407 21.04 15.92 0.71
C TYR A 407 19.84 15.13 0.16
N ILE A 408 18.87 15.80 -0.46
CA ILE A 408 17.58 15.20 -0.85
C ILE A 408 17.76 14.01 -1.81
N PRO A 409 18.49 14.13 -2.94
CA PRO A 409 18.64 13.01 -3.86
C PRO A 409 19.34 11.81 -3.23
N ILE A 410 20.37 12.04 -2.40
CA ILE A 410 21.12 10.98 -1.72
C ILE A 410 20.23 10.25 -0.72
N ILE A 411 19.52 10.99 0.14
CA ILE A 411 18.61 10.42 1.14
C ILE A 411 17.48 9.65 0.45
N THR A 412 17.01 10.13 -0.70
CA THR A 412 15.95 9.47 -1.46
C THR A 412 16.39 8.13 -2.01
N ILE A 413 17.54 8.09 -2.69
CA ILE A 413 18.06 6.86 -3.27
C ILE A 413 18.40 5.86 -2.16
N LEU A 414 19.09 6.31 -1.10
CA LEU A 414 19.43 5.46 0.04
C LEU A 414 18.18 4.97 0.77
N GLY A 415 17.19 5.84 0.98
CA GLY A 415 15.91 5.49 1.58
C GLY A 415 15.18 4.46 0.74
N SER A 416 15.01 4.68 -0.56
CA SER A 416 14.38 3.72 -1.48
C SER A 416 15.10 2.37 -1.53
N ILE A 417 16.43 2.36 -1.55
CA ILE A 417 17.22 1.12 -1.50
C ILE A 417 16.98 0.41 -0.17
N PHE A 418 17.06 1.13 0.94
CA PHE A 418 16.89 0.57 2.27
C PHE A 418 15.50 -0.07 2.44
N VAL A 419 14.44 0.63 2.03
CA VAL A 419 13.07 0.13 2.10
C VAL A 419 12.88 -1.08 1.18
N GLY A 420 13.47 -1.07 -0.03
CA GLY A 420 13.46 -2.22 -0.93
C GLY A 420 14.19 -3.45 -0.38
N VAL A 421 15.36 -3.25 0.23
CA VAL A 421 16.14 -4.32 0.89
C VAL A 421 15.38 -4.89 2.08
N LEU A 422 14.75 -4.04 2.89
CA LEU A 422 13.99 -4.47 4.06
C LEU A 422 12.75 -5.26 3.63
N ALA A 423 12.02 -4.78 2.61
CA ALA A 423 10.89 -5.50 2.01
C ALA A 423 11.32 -6.87 1.48
N TRP A 424 12.40 -6.93 0.69
CA TRP A 424 12.95 -8.18 0.16
C TRP A 424 13.37 -9.15 1.27
N PHE A 425 14.10 -8.66 2.28
CA PHE A 425 14.51 -9.46 3.44
C PHE A 425 13.30 -10.03 4.17
N ALA A 426 12.30 -9.21 4.41
CA ALA A 426 11.12 -9.61 5.15
C ALA A 426 10.24 -10.61 4.35
N ASP A 427 10.19 -10.48 3.02
CA ASP A 427 9.52 -11.45 2.14
C ASP A 427 10.26 -12.80 2.09
N ILE A 428 11.60 -12.84 2.17
CA ILE A 428 12.38 -14.10 2.29
C ILE A 428 12.15 -14.76 3.65
N THR A 429 12.10 -13.98 4.72
CA THR A 429 11.93 -14.55 6.07
C THR A 429 10.52 -15.10 6.30
N GLY A 430 9.56 -14.79 5.42
CA GLY A 430 8.20 -15.27 5.51
C GLY A 430 7.42 -14.69 6.70
N ALA A 431 7.71 -13.43 7.08
CA ALA A 431 7.01 -12.75 8.16
C ALA A 431 5.48 -12.68 7.90
N LEU A 432 4.67 -12.91 8.94
CA LEU A 432 3.21 -12.81 8.85
C LEU A 432 2.78 -11.41 8.37
N GLY A 433 1.79 -11.34 7.49
CA GLY A 433 1.33 -10.05 6.95
C GLY A 433 2.30 -9.40 5.96
N THR A 434 3.20 -10.20 5.37
CA THR A 434 4.18 -9.85 4.32
C THR A 434 5.20 -8.79 4.75
N GLY A 435 6.42 -8.88 4.20
CA GLY A 435 7.48 -7.96 4.58
C GLY A 435 7.18 -6.52 4.17
N THR A 436 6.67 -6.38 2.95
CA THR A 436 6.13 -5.14 2.41
C THR A 436 4.96 -4.60 3.23
N GLY A 437 4.00 -5.46 3.62
CA GLY A 437 2.81 -5.07 4.38
C GLY A 437 3.14 -4.50 5.77
N ILE A 438 4.04 -5.16 6.52
CA ILE A 438 4.49 -4.69 7.83
C ILE A 438 5.15 -3.31 7.71
N LEU A 439 6.07 -3.16 6.76
CA LEU A 439 6.78 -1.89 6.54
C LEU A 439 5.79 -0.75 6.27
N LEU A 440 4.81 -0.99 5.40
CA LEU A 440 3.77 -0.03 5.06
C LEU A 440 2.95 0.37 6.29
N THR A 441 2.51 -0.63 7.05
CA THR A 441 1.70 -0.43 8.24
C THR A 441 2.40 0.44 9.26
N VAL A 442 3.69 0.17 9.54
CA VAL A 442 4.46 0.97 10.50
C VAL A 442 4.57 2.43 10.06
N GLY A 443 4.93 2.70 8.80
CA GLY A 443 5.06 4.10 8.37
C GLY A 443 3.72 4.83 8.26
N ILE A 444 2.64 4.13 7.90
CA ILE A 444 1.29 4.70 7.90
C ILE A 444 0.87 5.05 9.34
N LEU A 445 1.06 4.13 10.29
CA LEU A 445 0.74 4.36 11.70
C LEU A 445 1.60 5.48 12.30
N TYR A 446 2.88 5.54 11.94
CA TYR A 446 3.78 6.59 12.40
C TYR A 446 3.36 7.96 11.85
N LYS A 447 3.01 8.04 10.56
CA LYS A 447 2.45 9.27 9.97
C LYS A 447 1.11 9.65 10.62
N MET A 448 0.23 8.69 10.85
CA MET A 448 -1.05 8.94 11.54
C MET A 448 -0.83 9.42 12.97
N TYR A 449 0.18 8.91 13.67
CA TYR A 449 0.59 9.39 14.99
C TYR A 449 1.09 10.84 14.94
N GLU A 450 1.93 11.19 13.95
CA GLU A 450 2.37 12.58 13.76
C GLU A 450 1.20 13.51 13.44
N ASP A 451 0.28 13.10 12.55
CA ASP A 451 -0.92 13.87 12.21
C ASP A 451 -1.80 14.11 13.45
N LEU A 452 -1.94 13.09 14.31
CA LEU A 452 -2.64 13.20 15.59
C LEU A 452 -1.95 14.16 16.55
N ALA A 453 -0.63 14.04 16.71
CA ALA A 453 0.16 14.89 17.59
C ALA A 453 0.10 16.36 17.15
N GLN A 454 0.21 16.63 15.84
CA GLN A 454 0.07 17.97 15.29
C GLN A 454 -1.33 18.54 15.57
N GLN A 455 -2.39 17.74 15.39
CA GLN A 455 -3.75 18.20 15.65
C GLN A 455 -4.01 18.50 17.13
N GLN A 456 -3.49 17.68 18.05
CA GLN A 456 -3.57 17.96 19.49
C GLN A 456 -2.90 19.28 19.86
N LEU A 457 -1.75 19.58 19.26
CA LEU A 457 -1.07 20.86 19.48
C LEU A 457 -1.91 22.05 19.02
N PHE A 458 -2.58 21.94 17.86
CA PHE A 458 -3.46 23.01 17.35
C PHE A 458 -4.72 23.19 18.19
N GLU A 459 -5.27 22.12 18.78
CA GLU A 459 -6.41 22.23 19.71
C GLU A 459 -6.00 22.84 21.05
N MET A 460 -4.82 22.48 21.58
CA MET A 460 -4.30 23.02 22.85
C MET A 460 -3.91 24.49 22.75
N TYR A 461 -3.43 24.95 21.59
CA TYR A 461 -2.99 26.32 21.36
C TYR A 461 -3.70 26.95 20.15
N PRO A 462 -4.96 27.39 20.29
CA PRO A 462 -5.74 27.95 19.19
C PRO A 462 -5.08 29.17 18.53
N GLN A 463 -4.25 29.91 19.29
CA GLN A 463 -3.53 31.09 18.81
C GLN A 463 -2.40 30.74 17.81
N LEU A 464 -1.84 29.51 17.85
CA LEU A 464 -0.84 29.05 16.88
C LEU A 464 -1.45 28.76 15.51
N LYS A 465 -2.77 28.51 15.44
CA LYS A 465 -3.49 28.30 14.17
C LYS A 465 -3.35 29.50 13.22
N ASN A 466 -3.27 30.71 13.75
CA ASN A 466 -3.13 31.94 12.97
C ASN A 466 -1.68 32.24 12.55
N PHE A 467 -0.69 31.54 13.12
CA PHE A 467 0.73 31.73 12.82
C PHE A 467 1.28 30.72 11.80
N VAL A 468 0.59 29.58 11.63
CA VAL A 468 1.00 28.45 10.78
C VAL A 468 0.07 28.23 9.57
N GLY A 469 -1.12 28.83 9.55
CA GLY A 469 -2.14 28.66 8.52
C GLY A 469 -2.11 29.70 7.41
#